data_AF-A0A7S1KF55-F1
#
_entry.id   AF-A0A7S1KF55-F1
#
_cell.length_a   1.000
_cell.length_b   1.000
_cell.length_c   1.000
_cell.angle_alpha   90.00
_cell.angle_beta   90.00
_cell.angle_gamma   90.00
#
_symmetry.space_group_name_H-M   'P 1'
#
loop_
_entity.id
_entity.type
_entity.pdbx_description
1 polymer ?
#
loop_
_entity_poly.entity_id
_entity_poly.type
_entity_poly.pdbx_seq_one_letter_code
_entity_poly.pdbx_strand_id
1 'polypeptide(L)'
;MGGSCSVWSDVSCLRLEDIEIVHEYETTEATRRLTEGIVRRTFTYQQQVTELIQRQEADADHVLMLRVHGLEPDNIACPWPYRLLALVIENLSDHTVPTMGALCSESDWRVRRVCFPPWPSRQLEAAIMNALIDGGANIDSVATGDDDTPLRVAIRGVNQSAL
;
A
#
# COMPACT_ATOMS: atom_id res chain seq x y z
N MET A 1 -5.19 0.52 35.67
CA MET A 1 -4.70 1.56 34.76
C MET A 1 -4.09 0.86 33.55
N GLY A 2 -4.92 0.49 32.58
CA GLY A 2 -4.49 -0.16 31.34
C GLY A 2 -4.27 0.91 30.28
N GLY A 3 -3.01 1.29 30.05
CA GLY A 3 -2.64 2.21 28.98
C GLY A 3 -2.78 1.48 27.64
N SER A 4 -3.72 1.96 26.82
CA SER A 4 -3.88 1.54 25.43
C SER A 4 -2.55 1.70 24.70
N CYS A 5 -2.00 0.61 24.20
CA CYS A 5 -0.77 0.60 23.41
C CYS A 5 -1.09 1.23 22.05
N SER A 6 -0.91 2.54 21.91
CA SER A 6 -0.98 3.21 20.62
C SER A 6 0.25 2.79 19.80
N VAL A 7 0.06 1.85 18.88
CA VAL A 7 1.07 1.37 17.89
C VAL A 7 1.67 2.52 17.05
N TRP A 8 1.02 3.69 17.07
CA TRP A 8 1.40 4.88 16.33
C TRP A 8 2.08 5.89 17.26
N SER A 9 3.40 6.03 17.16
CA SER A 9 4.14 7.12 17.83
C SER A 9 4.14 8.43 17.01
N ASP A 10 4.31 9.55 17.73
CA ASP A 10 3.99 10.96 17.43
C ASP A 10 4.33 11.61 16.06
N VAL A 11 3.35 12.42 15.61
CA VAL A 11 3.20 13.59 14.70
C VAL A 11 3.88 13.75 13.32
N SER A 12 4.80 12.90 12.83
CA SER A 12 5.28 13.07 11.43
C SER A 12 5.21 11.80 10.58
N CYS A 13 4.42 11.90 9.50
CA CYS A 13 4.42 10.94 8.41
C CYS A 13 5.82 10.78 7.81
N LEU A 14 6.19 9.55 7.48
CA LEU A 14 7.28 9.25 6.58
C LEU A 14 6.94 9.69 5.16
N ARG A 15 7.94 10.20 4.46
CA ARG A 15 7.84 10.51 3.04
C ARG A 15 8.23 9.30 2.20
N LEU A 16 7.96 9.38 0.90
CA LEU A 16 8.29 8.30 -0.03
C LEU A 16 9.81 8.09 -0.21
N GLU A 17 10.63 9.09 0.08
CA GLU A 17 12.09 8.95 0.10
C GLU A 17 12.61 8.17 1.32
N ASP A 18 11.84 8.11 2.40
CA ASP A 18 12.23 7.47 3.66
C ASP A 18 11.80 6.00 3.71
N ILE A 19 11.20 5.47 2.64
CA ILE A 19 10.68 4.11 2.59
C ILE A 19 11.31 3.27 1.49
N GLU A 20 11.36 1.97 1.76
CA GLU A 20 11.72 0.90 0.84
C GLU A 20 10.51 0.01 0.59
N ILE A 21 10.35 -0.39 -0.67
CA ILE A 21 9.38 -1.39 -1.10
C ILE A 21 10.07 -2.74 -1.02
N VAL A 22 9.54 -3.62 -0.17
CA VAL A 22 10.06 -4.98 0.00
C VAL A 22 9.05 -5.94 -0.61
N HIS A 23 9.50 -6.77 -1.55
CA HIS A 23 8.67 -7.81 -2.16
C HIS A 23 8.87 -9.11 -1.38
N GLU A 24 7.77 -9.79 -1.00
CA GLU A 24 7.81 -11.00 -0.19
C GLU A 24 8.56 -12.16 -0.88
N TYR A 25 8.48 -12.21 -2.22
CA TYR A 25 9.13 -13.21 -3.05
C TYR A 25 9.83 -12.59 -4.26
N GLU A 26 10.65 -13.38 -4.95
CA GLU A 26 11.16 -13.00 -6.27
C GLU A 26 9.99 -12.62 -7.18
N THR A 27 10.10 -11.45 -7.81
CA THR A 27 9.04 -10.87 -8.62
C THR A 27 9.60 -10.36 -9.93
N THR A 28 8.73 -10.20 -10.93
CA THR A 28 9.12 -9.72 -12.26
C THR A 28 9.40 -8.22 -12.24
N GLU A 29 10.25 -7.77 -13.16
CA GLU A 29 10.52 -6.33 -13.33
C GLU A 29 9.23 -5.54 -13.65
N ALA A 30 8.30 -6.15 -14.39
CA ALA A 30 6.99 -5.56 -14.67
C ALA A 30 6.18 -5.33 -13.38
N THR A 31 6.18 -6.30 -12.46
CA THR A 31 5.51 -6.20 -11.16
C THR A 31 6.19 -5.19 -10.23
N ARG A 32 7.52 -5.09 -10.28
CA ARG A 32 8.27 -4.03 -9.56
C ARG A 32 7.86 -2.64 -10.06
N ARG A 33 7.83 -2.44 -11.38
CA ARG A 33 7.39 -1.18 -12.00
C ARG A 33 5.94 -0.84 -11.66
N LEU A 34 5.06 -1.85 -11.65
CA LEU A 34 3.66 -1.68 -11.23
C LEU A 34 3.57 -1.23 -9.78
N THR A 35 4.30 -1.91 -8.89
CA THR A 35 4.33 -1.63 -7.46
C THR A 35 4.88 -0.24 -7.17
N GLU A 36 6.04 0.09 -7.73
CA GLU A 36 6.67 1.39 -7.55
C GLU A 36 5.80 2.51 -8.09
N GLY A 37 5.13 2.31 -9.24
CA GLY A 37 4.24 3.30 -9.79
C GLY A 37 2.98 3.56 -8.95
N ILE A 38 2.44 2.52 -8.30
CA ILE A 38 1.31 2.66 -7.37
C ILE A 38 1.75 3.34 -6.07
N VAL A 39 2.85 2.90 -5.48
CA VAL A 39 3.38 3.44 -4.20
C VAL A 39 3.81 4.88 -4.36
N ARG A 40 4.50 5.22 -5.46
CA ARG A 40 4.97 6.57 -5.74
C ARG A 40 3.96 7.44 -6.48
N ARG A 41 2.78 6.91 -6.83
CA ARG A 41 1.72 7.58 -7.60
C ARG A 41 2.22 8.20 -8.92
N THR A 42 3.08 7.50 -9.65
CA THR A 42 3.68 8.02 -10.90
C THR A 42 2.84 7.73 -12.14
N PHE A 43 1.81 6.89 -12.01
CA PHE A 43 0.87 6.65 -13.10
C PHE A 43 0.02 7.88 -13.36
N THR A 44 -0.12 8.22 -14.64
CA THR A 44 -0.92 9.35 -15.12
C THR A 44 -2.10 8.88 -15.96
N TYR A 45 -2.02 7.65 -16.49
CA TYR A 45 -3.05 7.05 -17.34
C TYR A 45 -3.25 5.57 -17.01
N GLN A 46 -4.51 5.11 -17.06
CA GLN A 46 -4.87 3.70 -16.85
C GLN A 46 -4.12 2.75 -17.78
N GLN A 47 -3.89 3.17 -19.03
CA GLN A 47 -3.24 2.35 -20.05
C GLN A 47 -1.84 1.89 -19.62
N GLN A 48 -1.12 2.70 -18.85
CA GLN A 48 0.21 2.35 -18.34
C GLN A 48 0.14 1.12 -17.40
N VAL A 49 -0.91 1.06 -16.57
CA VAL A 49 -1.16 -0.05 -15.65
C VAL A 49 -1.65 -1.28 -16.41
N THR A 50 -2.62 -1.10 -17.30
CA THR A 50 -3.15 -2.18 -18.14
C THR A 50 -2.08 -2.82 -19.01
N GLU A 51 -1.15 -2.03 -19.56
CA GLU A 51 -0.04 -2.55 -20.37
C GLU A 51 0.92 -3.40 -19.53
N LEU A 52 1.26 -2.96 -18.31
CA LEU A 52 2.10 -3.74 -17.41
C LEU A 52 1.46 -5.09 -17.08
N ILE A 53 0.16 -5.10 -16.77
CA ILE A 53 -0.57 -6.32 -16.40
C ILE A 53 -0.77 -7.24 -17.61
N GLN A 54 -1.33 -6.73 -18.70
CA GLN A 54 -1.78 -7.55 -19.83
C GLN A 54 -0.68 -7.91 -20.82
N ARG A 55 0.35 -7.06 -20.98
CA ARG A 55 1.41 -7.27 -21.97
C ARG A 55 2.72 -7.74 -21.36
N GLN A 56 3.00 -7.32 -20.13
CA GLN A 56 4.25 -7.63 -19.44
C GLN A 56 4.04 -8.59 -18.26
N GLU A 57 2.81 -9.13 -18.12
CA GLU A 57 2.45 -10.13 -17.12
C GLU A 57 2.80 -9.68 -15.69
N ALA A 58 2.62 -8.39 -15.40
CA ALA A 58 2.73 -7.89 -14.04
C ALA A 58 1.61 -8.49 -13.17
N ASP A 59 1.98 -8.95 -11.97
CA ASP A 59 1.02 -9.50 -11.02
C ASP A 59 0.20 -8.37 -10.39
N ALA A 60 -1.09 -8.31 -10.72
CA ALA A 60 -2.01 -7.32 -10.21
C ALA A 60 -2.42 -7.58 -8.73
N ASP A 61 -2.24 -8.80 -8.24
CA ASP A 61 -2.55 -9.21 -6.87
C ASP A 61 -1.31 -9.26 -5.96
N HIS A 62 -0.18 -8.74 -6.45
CA HIS A 62 1.12 -8.82 -5.79
C HIS A 62 1.08 -8.25 -4.37
N VAL A 63 1.76 -8.96 -3.46
CA VAL A 63 1.91 -8.59 -2.05
C VAL A 63 3.28 -7.98 -1.80
N LEU A 64 3.30 -6.82 -1.16
CA LEU A 64 4.53 -6.12 -0.79
C LEU A 64 4.46 -5.59 0.64
N MET A 65 5.60 -5.16 1.14
CA MET A 65 5.74 -4.56 2.47
C MET A 65 6.46 -3.22 2.33
N LEU A 66 6.18 -2.32 3.28
CA LEU A 66 6.83 -1.01 3.36
C LEU A 66 7.74 -0.99 4.58
N ARG A 67 8.98 -0.55 4.38
CA ARG A 67 10.00 -0.48 5.44
C ARG A 67 10.67 0.88 5.44
N VAL A 68 11.16 1.36 6.58
CA VAL A 68 12.01 2.57 6.60
C VAL A 68 13.35 2.28 5.94
N HIS A 69 13.80 3.21 5.10
CA HIS A 69 15.09 3.12 4.42
C HIS A 69 16.25 3.02 5.41
N GLY A 70 17.21 2.13 5.13
CA GLY A 70 18.40 1.94 5.97
C GLY A 70 18.22 1.06 7.21
N LEU A 71 17.08 0.39 7.35
CA LEU A 71 16.95 -0.75 8.28
C LEU A 71 17.64 -1.98 7.67
N GLU A 72 18.50 -2.65 8.44
CA GLU A 72 19.16 -3.87 7.98
C GLU A 72 18.11 -4.95 7.66
N PRO A 73 18.29 -5.72 6.59
CA PRO A 73 17.42 -6.84 6.26
C PRO A 73 17.74 -8.02 7.19
N ASP A 74 17.11 -8.04 8.35
CA ASP A 74 17.15 -9.18 9.23
C ASP A 74 16.07 -10.19 8.77
N ASN A 75 16.29 -11.48 9.03
CA ASN A 75 15.49 -12.63 8.55
C ASN A 75 14.02 -12.69 9.05
N ILE A 76 13.44 -11.59 9.52
CA ILE A 76 12.07 -11.56 10.05
C ILE A 76 11.12 -11.08 8.96
N ALA A 77 10.14 -11.92 8.64
CA ALA A 77 8.98 -11.55 7.85
C ALA A 77 8.37 -10.26 8.40
N CYS A 78 8.44 -9.17 7.63
CA CYS A 78 7.82 -7.91 8.03
C CYS A 78 6.30 -8.14 8.17
N PRO A 79 5.69 -7.86 9.34
CA PRO A 79 4.37 -8.38 9.68
C PRO A 79 3.20 -7.69 8.96
N TRP A 80 3.45 -6.64 8.16
CA TRP A 80 2.41 -5.86 7.49
C TRP A 80 2.54 -5.92 5.96
N PRO A 81 2.11 -7.04 5.33
CA PRO A 81 1.93 -7.09 3.90
C PRO A 81 0.75 -6.23 3.45
N TYR A 82 0.90 -5.58 2.32
CA TYR A 82 -0.12 -4.84 1.59
C TYR A 82 -0.28 -5.45 0.21
N ARG A 83 -1.55 -5.64 -0.19
CA ARG A 83 -1.89 -5.88 -1.59
C ARG A 83 -1.90 -4.57 -2.36
N LEU A 84 -1.51 -4.61 -3.63
CA LEU A 84 -1.52 -3.42 -4.50
C LEU A 84 -2.85 -2.68 -4.48
N LEU A 85 -3.97 -3.41 -4.51
CA LEU A 85 -5.31 -2.80 -4.48
C LEU A 85 -5.56 -1.96 -3.21
N ALA A 86 -5.08 -2.39 -2.04
CA ALA A 86 -5.21 -1.64 -0.80
C ALA A 86 -4.39 -0.34 -0.82
N LEU A 87 -3.21 -0.36 -1.46
CA LEU A 87 -2.36 0.82 -1.60
C LEU A 87 -2.90 1.83 -2.60
N VAL A 88 -3.69 1.40 -3.58
CA VAL A 88 -4.34 2.32 -4.54
C VAL A 88 -5.37 3.19 -3.84
N ILE A 89 -6.11 2.67 -2.87
CA ILE A 89 -7.18 3.42 -2.21
C ILE A 89 -6.60 4.63 -1.47
N GLU A 90 -7.04 5.82 -1.86
CA GLU A 90 -6.62 7.05 -1.21
C GLU A 90 -7.28 7.16 0.17
N ASN A 91 -6.46 7.56 1.15
CA ASN A 91 -6.95 7.89 2.46
C ASN A 91 -7.42 9.35 2.49
N LEU A 92 -8.73 9.58 2.48
CA LEU A 92 -9.33 10.93 2.41
C LEU A 92 -9.41 11.60 3.77
N SER A 93 -8.95 10.93 4.82
CA SER A 93 -8.95 11.47 6.17
C SER A 93 -7.86 12.53 6.41
N ASP A 94 -7.21 13.07 5.37
CA ASP A 94 -6.05 13.97 5.50
C ASP A 94 -4.97 13.37 6.41
N HIS A 95 -4.75 12.06 6.27
CA HIS A 95 -3.84 11.25 7.10
C HIS A 95 -4.15 11.24 8.62
N THR A 96 -5.33 11.73 9.04
CA THR A 96 -5.75 11.73 10.44
C THR A 96 -6.02 10.30 10.94
N VAL A 97 -6.52 9.42 10.06
CA VAL A 97 -6.64 7.98 10.33
C VAL A 97 -5.48 7.26 9.65
N PRO A 98 -4.57 6.61 10.38
CA PRO A 98 -3.50 5.84 9.76
C PRO A 98 -4.07 4.60 9.07
N THR A 99 -3.97 4.54 7.75
CA THR A 99 -4.38 3.36 6.95
C THR A 99 -3.19 2.58 6.41
N MET A 100 -2.02 3.20 6.31
CA MET A 100 -0.80 2.58 5.80
C MET A 100 0.40 3.02 6.64
N GLY A 101 1.31 2.08 6.86
CA GLY A 101 2.52 2.34 7.62
C GLY A 101 3.69 1.45 7.22
N ALA A 102 4.88 1.95 7.51
CA ALA A 102 6.14 1.27 7.27
C ALA A 102 6.75 0.81 8.60
N LEU A 103 7.37 -0.36 8.58
CA LEU A 103 8.09 -0.89 9.74
C LEU A 103 9.32 -0.03 10.03
N CYS A 104 9.46 0.41 11.29
CA CYS A 104 10.50 1.34 11.72
C CYS A 104 11.47 0.76 12.75
N SER A 105 11.07 -0.30 13.46
CA SER A 105 11.96 -1.07 14.31
C SER A 105 11.39 -2.47 14.51
N GLU A 106 12.28 -3.46 14.45
CA GLU A 106 11.94 -4.87 14.58
C GLU A 106 11.74 -5.29 16.04
N SER A 107 12.38 -4.59 16.97
CA SER A 107 12.36 -4.92 18.40
C SER A 107 11.03 -4.57 19.11
N ASP A 108 10.28 -3.63 18.54
CA ASP A 108 9.08 -3.05 19.14
C ASP A 108 7.87 -3.02 18.19
N TRP A 109 8.02 -3.60 16.99
CA TRP A 109 7.00 -3.67 15.93
C TRP A 109 6.36 -2.32 15.67
N ARG A 110 7.14 -1.24 15.83
CA ARG A 110 6.63 0.11 15.63
C ARG A 110 6.46 0.38 14.15
N VAL A 111 5.24 0.78 13.82
CA VAL A 111 4.84 1.19 12.48
C VAL A 111 4.71 2.71 12.48
N ARG A 112 5.37 3.38 11.53
CA ARG A 112 5.14 4.81 11.28
C ARG A 112 4.26 4.99 10.07
N ARG A 113 3.42 6.02 10.12
CA ARG A 113 2.53 6.39 9.03
C ARG A 113 3.33 6.76 7.79
N VAL A 114 2.88 6.30 6.63
CA VAL A 114 3.41 6.74 5.33
C VAL A 114 2.41 7.72 4.72
N CYS A 115 2.87 8.93 4.41
CA CYS A 115 2.06 9.89 3.67
C CYS A 115 2.27 9.66 2.18
N PHE A 116 1.30 9.01 1.55
CA PHE A 116 1.26 8.89 0.10
C PHE A 116 0.86 10.22 -0.53
N PRO A 117 1.46 10.63 -1.66
CA PRO A 117 0.92 11.71 -2.45
C PRO A 117 -0.50 11.38 -2.91
N PRO A 118 -1.36 12.39 -3.09
CA PRO A 118 -2.71 12.15 -3.58
C PRO A 118 -2.68 11.72 -5.05
N TRP A 119 -3.71 11.01 -5.49
CA TRP A 119 -3.88 10.75 -6.92
C TRP A 119 -4.19 12.06 -7.66
N PRO A 120 -3.70 12.24 -8.90
CA PRO A 120 -4.05 13.40 -9.72
C PRO A 120 -5.56 13.61 -9.90
N SER A 121 -6.35 12.53 -9.88
CA SER A 121 -7.81 12.59 -9.90
C SER A 121 -8.44 11.32 -9.36
N ARG A 122 -9.69 11.44 -8.89
CA ARG A 122 -10.54 10.30 -8.50
C ARG A 122 -10.81 9.34 -9.66
N GLN A 123 -10.95 9.88 -10.86
CA GLN A 123 -11.15 9.08 -12.07
C GLN A 123 -9.95 8.19 -12.35
N LEU A 124 -8.73 8.71 -12.13
CA LEU A 124 -7.50 7.93 -12.30
C LEU A 124 -7.35 6.87 -11.22
N GLU A 125 -7.62 7.19 -9.95
CA GLU A 125 -7.66 6.20 -8.86
C GLU A 125 -8.61 5.05 -9.20
N ALA A 126 -9.86 5.36 -9.58
CA ALA A 126 -10.85 4.36 -9.96
C ALA A 126 -10.43 3.56 -11.19
N ALA A 127 -9.83 4.19 -12.19
CA ALA A 127 -9.35 3.53 -13.39
C ALA A 127 -8.20 2.55 -13.08
N ILE A 128 -7.29 2.92 -12.18
CA ILE A 128 -6.20 2.05 -11.73
C ILE A 128 -6.74 0.90 -10.88
N MET A 129 -7.67 1.15 -9.97
CA MET A 129 -8.36 0.10 -9.21
C MET A 129 -9.03 -0.91 -10.15
N ASN A 130 -9.79 -0.44 -11.12
CA ASN A 130 -10.45 -1.31 -12.11
C ASN A 130 -9.43 -2.10 -12.94
N ALA A 131 -8.32 -1.47 -13.36
CA ALA A 131 -7.28 -2.18 -14.10
C ALA A 131 -6.62 -3.31 -13.27
N LEU A 132 -6.46 -3.12 -11.96
CA LEU A 132 -5.97 -4.17 -11.06
C LEU A 132 -7.01 -5.29 -10.91
N ILE A 133 -8.28 -4.95 -10.71
CA ILE A 133 -9.38 -5.92 -10.58
C ILE A 133 -9.53 -6.74 -11.87
N ASP A 134 -9.53 -6.10 -13.04
CA ASP A 134 -9.55 -6.75 -14.35
C ASP A 134 -8.31 -7.62 -14.58
N GLY A 135 -7.20 -7.25 -13.95
CA GLY A 135 -5.95 -8.01 -13.90
C GLY A 135 -5.94 -9.21 -12.95
N GLY A 136 -7.00 -9.40 -12.15
CA GLY A 136 -7.13 -10.50 -11.20
C GLY A 136 -6.83 -10.14 -9.74
N ALA A 137 -6.68 -8.85 -9.40
CA ALA A 137 -6.49 -8.42 -8.00
C ALA A 137 -7.69 -8.80 -7.14
N ASN A 138 -7.41 -9.33 -5.94
CA ASN A 138 -8.46 -9.82 -5.06
C ASN A 138 -9.07 -8.68 -4.22
N ILE A 139 -10.36 -8.40 -4.42
CA ILE A 139 -11.13 -7.36 -3.71
C ILE A 139 -11.37 -7.76 -2.24
N ASP A 140 -11.55 -9.04 -1.97
CA ASP A 140 -11.98 -9.57 -0.67
C ASP A 140 -10.83 -10.07 0.20
N SER A 141 -9.60 -10.08 -0.32
CA SER A 141 -8.48 -10.67 0.40
C SER A 141 -7.92 -9.74 1.47
N VAL A 142 -7.90 -10.28 2.70
CA VAL A 142 -7.10 -9.79 3.82
C VAL A 142 -5.64 -10.17 3.57
N ALA A 143 -4.72 -9.19 3.54
CA ALA A 143 -3.30 -9.46 3.32
C ALA A 143 -2.66 -10.23 4.49
N THR A 144 -3.15 -10.03 5.72
CA THR A 144 -2.85 -10.83 6.91
C THR A 144 -4.04 -10.78 7.86
N GLY A 145 -4.23 -11.83 8.67
CA GLY A 145 -5.43 -12.14 9.46
C GLY A 145 -5.88 -11.16 10.54
N ASP A 146 -5.50 -9.89 10.47
CA ASP A 146 -6.13 -8.80 11.21
C ASP A 146 -6.49 -7.66 10.25
N ASP A 147 -7.80 -7.47 10.08
CA ASP A 147 -8.47 -6.18 9.98
C ASP A 147 -8.23 -5.19 8.80
N ASP A 148 -7.33 -5.41 7.85
CA ASP A 148 -7.04 -4.46 6.75
C ASP A 148 -7.46 -4.97 5.36
N THR A 149 -8.78 -5.13 5.13
CA THR A 149 -9.31 -5.34 3.76
C THR A 149 -9.29 -4.03 2.96
N PRO A 150 -9.18 -4.05 1.62
CA PRO A 150 -9.32 -2.86 0.78
C PRO A 150 -10.61 -2.08 1.12
N LEU A 151 -11.70 -2.80 1.38
CA LEU A 151 -12.97 -2.23 1.82
C LEU A 151 -12.87 -1.46 3.14
N ARG A 152 -12.09 -1.96 4.11
CA ARG A 152 -11.87 -1.25 5.38
C ARG A 152 -10.92 -0.07 5.26
N VAL A 153 -9.93 -0.15 4.37
CA VAL A 153 -9.09 1.01 4.01
C VAL A 153 -9.97 2.11 3.41
N ALA A 154 -10.91 1.77 2.52
CA ALA A 154 -11.88 2.71 1.97
C ALA A 154 -12.81 3.30 3.05
N ILE A 155 -13.33 2.47 3.97
CA ILE A 155 -14.19 2.92 5.08
C ILE A 155 -13.42 3.84 6.04
N ARG A 156 -12.20 3.47 6.45
CA ARG A 156 -11.34 4.28 7.34
C ARG A 156 -10.85 5.56 6.67
N GLY A 157 -10.62 5.50 5.36
CA GLY A 157 -10.26 6.64 4.53
C GLY A 157 -11.43 7.55 4.17
N VAL A 158 -12.65 7.29 4.63
CA VAL A 158 -13.86 8.08 4.30
C VAL A 158 -14.12 8.14 2.78
N ASN A 159 -13.71 7.10 2.05
CA ASN A 159 -13.92 7.01 0.60
C ASN A 159 -15.29 6.39 0.30
N GLN A 160 -16.35 7.20 0.37
CA GLN A 160 -17.73 6.76 0.09
C GLN A 160 -17.96 6.32 -1.37
N SER A 161 -17.10 6.73 -2.30
CA SER A 161 -17.20 6.37 -3.72
C SER A 161 -16.64 4.98 -4.04
N ALA A 162 -16.02 4.32 -3.06
CA ALA A 162 -15.48 2.96 -3.17
C ALA A 162 -16.45 1.88 -2.64
N LEU A 163 -17.68 2.26 -2.27
CA LEU A 163 -18.79 1.37 -1.89
C LEU A 163 -19.76 1.14 -3.06
#